data_AF-A0A9P0QL62-F1
#
_entry.id   AF-A0A9P0QL62-F1
#
_cell.length_a   1.000
_cell.length_b   1.000
_cell.length_c   1.000
_cell.angle_alpha   90.00
_cell.angle_beta   90.00
_cell.angle_gamma   90.00
#
_symmetry.space_group_name_H-M   'P 1'
#
loop_
_entity.id
_entity.type
_entity.pdbx_description
1 polymer ?
#
loop_
_entity_poly.entity_id
_entity_poly.type
_entity_poly.pdbx_seq_one_letter_code
_entity_poly.pdbx_strand_id
1 'polypeptide(L)'
;MSSREELLKKIVDLLKTLPQERLKHYASFKDVQIKRFSSSEMSSVSENDLKLQYISLRDLVNDKYKNYYTLDDKLLRPKGNPEYYNRIMADIRGEKKETIFSAFRTVVFGK
;
A
#
# COMPACT_ATOMS: atom_id res chain seq x y z
N MET A 1 -12.07 2.48 -30.58
CA MET A 1 -11.84 3.38 -29.44
C MET A 1 -10.46 4.00 -29.62
N SER A 2 -10.22 5.21 -29.12
CA SER A 2 -8.88 5.81 -29.23
C SER A 2 -7.89 5.00 -28.38
N SER A 3 -6.64 4.82 -28.84
CA SER A 3 -5.56 4.13 -28.10
C SER A 3 -5.47 4.60 -26.63
N ARG A 4 -5.70 5.91 -26.45
CA ARG A 4 -5.78 6.56 -25.14
C ARG A 4 -6.92 6.05 -24.25
N GLU A 5 -8.13 5.97 -24.78
CA GLU A 5 -9.32 5.53 -24.03
C GLU A 5 -9.16 4.09 -23.58
N GLU A 6 -8.54 3.26 -24.41
CA GLU A 6 -8.20 1.89 -24.07
C GLU A 6 -7.17 1.81 -22.93
N LEU A 7 -6.16 2.68 -22.93
CA LEU A 7 -5.19 2.77 -21.84
C LEU A 7 -5.85 3.20 -20.52
N LEU A 8 -6.72 4.22 -20.55
CA LEU A 8 -7.45 4.67 -19.36
C LEU A 8 -8.34 3.56 -18.81
N LYS A 9 -9.06 2.84 -19.69
CA LYS A 9 -9.87 1.69 -19.30
C LYS A 9 -9.01 0.61 -18.64
N LYS A 10 -7.88 0.24 -19.24
CA LYS A 10 -6.94 -0.74 -18.67
C LYS A 10 -6.42 -0.32 -17.29
N ILE A 11 -6.10 0.97 -17.10
CA ILE A 11 -5.66 1.51 -15.80
C ILE A 11 -6.78 1.37 -14.77
N VAL A 12 -8.01 1.79 -15.09
CA VAL A 12 -9.15 1.71 -14.18
C VAL A 12 -9.49 0.26 -13.83
N ASP A 13 -9.48 -0.64 -14.81
CA ASP A 13 -9.74 -2.07 -14.58
C ASP A 13 -8.67 -2.69 -13.67
N LEU A 14 -7.40 -2.31 -13.85
CA LEU A 14 -6.31 -2.75 -12.98
C LEU A 14 -6.39 -2.15 -11.56
N LEU A 15 -6.85 -0.91 -11.40
CA LEU A 15 -7.10 -0.33 -10.08
C LEU A 15 -8.22 -1.06 -9.34
N LYS A 16 -9.25 -1.53 -10.06
CA LYS A 16 -10.35 -2.29 -9.46
C LYS A 16 -9.90 -3.63 -8.86
N THR A 17 -8.83 -4.25 -9.38
CA THR A 17 -8.29 -5.50 -8.84
C THR A 17 -7.49 -5.32 -7.55
N LEU A 18 -7.09 -4.09 -7.18
CA LEU A 18 -6.38 -3.84 -5.93
C LEU A 18 -7.28 -4.16 -4.72
N PRO A 19 -6.72 -4.76 -3.64
CA PRO A 19 -7.45 -4.96 -2.40
C PRO A 19 -7.76 -3.61 -1.73
N GLN A 20 -8.79 -3.58 -0.89
CA GLN A 20 -9.07 -2.40 -0.07
C GLN A 20 -7.93 -2.19 0.95
N GLU A 21 -7.54 -0.94 1.20
CA GLU A 21 -6.52 -0.63 2.19
C GLU A 21 -7.00 -0.98 3.60
N ARG A 22 -6.12 -1.61 4.39
CA ARG A 22 -6.40 -2.00 5.78
C ARG A 22 -6.42 -0.81 6.74
N LEU A 23 -5.63 0.23 6.45
CA LEU A 23 -5.52 1.44 7.26
C LEU A 23 -6.01 2.63 6.46
N LYS A 24 -7.25 3.05 6.71
CA LYS A 24 -7.84 4.25 6.09
C LYS A 24 -7.75 5.41 7.06
N HIS A 25 -6.69 6.21 6.98
CA HIS A 25 -6.60 7.42 7.81
C HIS A 25 -7.38 8.60 7.23
N TYR A 26 -7.31 8.84 5.91
CA TYR A 26 -7.99 9.97 5.27
C TYR A 26 -8.43 9.73 3.82
N ALA A 27 -7.70 8.89 3.08
CA ALA A 27 -8.01 8.58 1.68
C ALA A 27 -7.61 7.14 1.34
N SER A 28 -8.33 6.54 0.42
CA SER A 28 -7.95 5.27 -0.22
C SER A 28 -7.19 5.58 -1.50
N PHE A 29 -6.03 4.95 -1.68
CA PHE A 29 -5.27 5.05 -2.92
C PHE A 29 -6.12 4.55 -4.09
N LYS A 30 -6.76 3.38 -3.93
CA LYS A 30 -7.64 2.80 -4.96
C LYS A 30 -8.73 3.78 -5.37
N ASP A 31 -9.47 4.33 -4.41
CA ASP A 31 -10.63 5.17 -4.70
C ASP A 31 -10.21 6.53 -5.32
N VAL A 32 -9.13 7.14 -4.80
CA VAL A 32 -8.59 8.40 -5.32
C VAL A 32 -8.10 8.23 -6.77
N GLN A 33 -7.38 7.15 -7.06
CA GLN A 33 -6.87 6.92 -8.42
C GLN A 33 -8.00 6.59 -9.39
N ILE A 34 -9.00 5.79 -9.00
CA ILE A 34 -10.17 5.53 -9.86
C ILE A 34 -10.88 6.83 -10.20
N LYS A 35 -11.08 7.71 -9.21
CA LYS A 35 -11.69 9.03 -9.44
C LYS A 35 -10.84 9.87 -10.40
N ARG A 36 -9.53 9.90 -10.21
CA ARG A 36 -8.59 10.65 -11.07
C ARG A 36 -8.66 10.17 -12.52
N PHE A 37 -8.56 8.86 -12.77
CA PHE A 37 -8.54 8.31 -14.13
C PHE A 37 -9.91 8.27 -14.81
N SER A 38 -10.99 8.43 -14.04
CA SER A 38 -12.36 8.60 -14.57
C SER A 38 -12.72 10.08 -14.80
N SER A 39 -11.87 11.01 -14.39
CA SER A 39 -12.09 12.46 -14.53
C SER A 39 -11.73 12.95 -15.93
N SER A 40 -12.43 14.00 -16.39
CA SER A 40 -12.12 14.72 -17.63
C SER A 40 -10.76 15.41 -17.61
N GLU A 41 -10.18 15.64 -16.42
CA GLU A 41 -8.84 16.21 -16.23
C GLU A 41 -7.73 15.37 -16.88
N MET A 42 -7.98 14.07 -17.09
CA MET A 42 -7.05 13.21 -17.80
C MET A 42 -6.88 13.59 -19.25
N SER A 43 -7.74 14.39 -19.88
CA SER A 43 -7.56 14.83 -21.28
C SER A 43 -6.21 15.50 -21.57
N SER A 44 -5.60 16.15 -20.57
CA SER A 44 -4.34 16.90 -20.69
C SER A 44 -3.05 16.07 -20.67
N VAL A 45 -3.12 14.83 -20.15
CA VAL A 45 -1.92 13.97 -19.97
C VAL A 45 -1.49 13.42 -21.33
N SER A 46 -0.20 13.28 -21.65
CA SER A 46 0.18 12.67 -22.94
C SER A 46 -0.12 11.16 -22.97
N GLU A 47 -0.25 10.57 -24.17
CA GLU A 47 -0.44 9.11 -24.29
C GLU A 47 0.77 8.32 -23.77
N ASN A 48 1.98 8.84 -24.00
CA ASN A 48 3.21 8.25 -23.48
C ASN A 48 3.23 8.23 -21.96
N ASP A 49 2.81 9.32 -21.30
CA ASP A 49 2.74 9.38 -19.85
C ASP A 49 1.68 8.44 -19.28
N LEU A 50 0.54 8.26 -19.97
CA LEU A 50 -0.45 7.26 -19.59
C LEU A 50 0.12 5.84 -19.68
N LYS A 51 0.90 5.56 -20.74
CA LYS A 51 1.58 4.27 -20.90
C LYS A 51 2.58 4.01 -19.77
N LEU A 52 3.38 5.00 -19.41
CA LEU A 52 4.31 4.91 -18.27
C LEU A 52 3.56 4.68 -16.95
N GLN A 53 2.47 5.41 -16.70
CA GLN A 53 1.63 5.23 -15.52
C GLN A 53 1.01 3.83 -15.46
N TYR A 54 0.55 3.29 -16.59
CA TYR A 54 0.05 1.91 -16.67
C TYR A 54 1.13 0.88 -16.33
N ILE A 55 2.35 1.02 -16.86
CA ILE A 55 3.48 0.12 -16.56
C ILE A 55 3.79 0.16 -15.07
N SER A 56 3.91 1.36 -14.49
CA SER A 56 4.19 1.53 -13.06
C SER A 56 3.10 0.92 -12.18
N LEU A 57 1.82 1.11 -12.54
CA LEU A 57 0.70 0.51 -11.81
C LEU A 57 0.72 -1.02 -11.91
N ARG A 58 1.02 -1.58 -13.08
CA ARG A 58 1.16 -3.03 -13.26
C ARG A 58 2.28 -3.60 -12.40
N ASP A 59 3.42 -2.93 -12.34
CA ASP A 59 4.54 -3.36 -11.50
C ASP A 59 4.20 -3.27 -10.00
N LEU A 60 3.39 -2.28 -9.59
CA LEU A 60 2.87 -2.16 -8.22
C LEU A 60 1.90 -3.31 -7.88
N VAL A 61 0.93 -3.59 -8.76
CA VAL A 61 -0.07 -4.67 -8.55
C VAL A 61 0.58 -6.04 -8.50
N ASN A 62 1.61 -6.26 -9.31
CA ASN A 62 2.33 -7.53 -9.35
C ASN A 62 3.28 -7.74 -8.17
N ASP A 63 3.28 -6.85 -7.17
CA ASP A 63 4.09 -6.99 -5.95
C ASP A 63 5.59 -7.22 -6.25
N LYS A 64 6.08 -6.74 -7.40
CA LYS A 64 7.42 -7.07 -7.95
C LYS A 64 8.53 -6.86 -6.91
N TYR A 65 8.45 -5.76 -6.16
CA TYR A 65 9.46 -5.39 -5.15
C TYR A 65 9.25 -6.06 -3.79
N LYS A 66 8.02 -6.47 -3.46
CA LYS A 66 7.75 -7.23 -2.23
C LYS A 66 8.44 -8.59 -2.27
N ASN A 67 8.43 -9.23 -3.44
CA ASN A 67 9.10 -10.51 -3.64
C ASN A 67 10.62 -10.33 -3.79
N TYR A 68 11.08 -9.18 -4.28
CA TYR A 68 12.52 -8.89 -4.43
C TYR A 68 13.19 -8.54 -3.09
N TYR A 69 12.47 -7.91 -2.18
CA TYR A 69 12.94 -7.53 -0.85
C TYR A 69 12.08 -8.19 0.24
N THR A 70 12.19 -9.51 0.36
CA THR A 70 11.44 -10.25 1.37
C THR A 70 11.78 -9.75 2.78
N LEU A 71 10.74 -9.46 3.57
CA LEU A 71 10.91 -9.10 4.97
C LEU A 71 11.34 -10.35 5.75
N ASP A 72 12.64 -10.45 6.00
CA ASP A 72 13.23 -11.54 6.77
C ASP A 72 12.93 -11.39 8.27
N ASP A 73 13.07 -12.49 9.01
CA ASP A 73 12.89 -12.56 10.46
C ASP A 73 13.77 -11.54 11.19
N LYS A 74 14.93 -11.17 10.63
CA LYS A 74 15.78 -10.12 11.20
C LYS A 74 15.08 -8.75 11.27
N LEU A 75 14.21 -8.44 10.30
CA LEU A 75 13.45 -7.18 10.25
C LEU A 75 12.14 -7.29 11.02
N LEU A 76 11.46 -8.43 10.94
CA LEU A 76 10.17 -8.64 11.61
C LEU A 76 10.32 -8.91 13.11
N ARG A 77 11.42 -9.57 13.51
CA ARG A 77 11.71 -10.03 14.88
C ARG A 77 13.14 -9.66 15.26
N PRO A 78 13.46 -8.37 15.41
CA PRO A 78 14.80 -7.95 15.75
C PRO A 78 15.21 -8.52 17.11
N LYS A 79 16.49 -8.88 17.29
CA LYS A 79 17.01 -9.53 18.51
C LYS A 79 16.64 -8.81 19.82
N GLY A 80 16.59 -7.48 19.80
CA GLY A 80 16.28 -6.66 20.98
C GLY A 80 14.78 -6.56 21.29
N ASN A 81 13.90 -6.85 20.33
CA ASN A 81 12.45 -6.85 20.54
C ASN A 81 11.76 -7.81 19.54
N PRO A 82 11.78 -9.12 19.81
CA PRO A 82 11.23 -10.12 18.90
C PRO A 82 9.72 -9.98 18.66
N GLU A 83 8.97 -9.43 19.62
CA GLU A 83 7.51 -9.26 19.53
C GLU A 83 7.08 -7.93 18.90
N TYR A 84 8.03 -7.07 18.52
CA TYR A 84 7.77 -5.73 18.02
C TYR A 84 6.73 -5.68 16.90
N TYR A 85 6.92 -6.52 15.86
CA TYR A 85 6.02 -6.54 14.72
C TYR A 85 4.63 -7.08 15.08
N ASN A 86 4.57 -8.15 15.86
CA ASN A 86 3.30 -8.74 16.31
C ASN A 86 2.47 -7.73 17.09
N ARG A 87 3.11 -6.96 17.97
CA ARG A 87 2.49 -5.87 18.72
C ARG A 87 1.89 -4.81 17.79
N ILE A 88 2.69 -4.28 16.85
CA ILE A 88 2.21 -3.25 15.93
C ILE A 88 1.04 -3.76 15.10
N MET A 89 1.10 -5.02 14.66
CA MET A 89 -0.01 -5.63 13.92
C MET A 89 -1.26 -5.81 14.78
N ALA A 90 -1.12 -6.19 16.05
CA ALA A 90 -2.25 -6.30 16.98
C ALA A 90 -2.91 -4.94 17.24
N ASP A 91 -2.11 -3.88 17.42
CA ASP A 91 -2.59 -2.50 17.59
C ASP A 91 -3.34 -2.02 16.32
N ILE A 92 -2.76 -2.25 15.13
CA ILE A 92 -3.37 -1.91 13.84
C ILE A 92 -4.71 -2.62 13.63
N ARG A 93 -4.81 -3.89 14.05
CA ARG A 93 -6.03 -4.69 13.96
C ARG A 93 -7.05 -4.37 15.05
N GLY A 94 -6.66 -3.60 16.07
CA GLY A 94 -7.49 -3.29 17.23
C GLY A 94 -7.66 -4.44 18.21
N GLU A 95 -6.82 -5.48 18.12
CA GLU A 95 -6.89 -6.68 18.96
C GLU A 95 -6.37 -6.41 20.38
N LYS A 96 -5.33 -5.57 20.50
CA LYS A 96 -4.75 -5.12 21.77
C LYS A 96 -4.35 -3.65 21.61
N LYS A 97 -4.38 -2.89 22.71
CA LYS A 97 -3.77 -1.56 22.78
C LYS A 97 -2.77 -1.57 23.92
N GLU A 98 -1.50 -1.33 23.63
CA GLU A 98 -0.52 -1.14 24.70
C GLU A 98 -0.81 0.13 25.50
N THR A 99 -0.66 0.02 26.81
CA THR A 99 -0.75 1.18 27.71
C THR A 99 0.63 1.85 27.77
N ILE A 100 0.69 3.16 28.04
CA ILE A 100 1.96 3.91 28.12
C ILE A 100 2.98 3.23 29.03
N PHE A 101 2.52 2.60 30.12
CA PHE A 101 3.37 1.84 31.04
C PHE A 101 3.97 0.56 30.42
N SER A 102 3.19 -0.19 29.62
CA SER A 102 3.71 -1.39 28.95
C SER A 102 4.72 -1.00 27.88
N ALA A 103 4.44 0.04 27.10
CA ALA A 103 5.37 0.56 26.10
C ALA A 103 6.72 0.99 26.72
N PHE A 104 6.67 1.67 27.87
CA PHE A 104 7.87 2.05 28.62
C PHE A 104 8.66 0.82 29.09
N ARG A 105 7.98 -0.18 29.68
CA ARG A 105 8.62 -1.44 30.11
C ARG A 105 9.30 -2.15 28.93
N THR A 106 8.63 -2.22 27.79
CA THR A 106 9.16 -2.86 26.57
C THR A 106 10.42 -2.16 26.06
N VAL A 107 10.52 -0.83 26.15
CA VAL A 107 11.72 -0.08 25.74
C VAL A 107 12.88 -0.31 26.71
N VAL A 108 12.60 -0.34 28.01
CA VAL A 108 13.64 -0.47 29.05
C VAL A 108 14.15 -1.91 29.18
N PHE A 109 13.28 -2.90 29.05
CA PHE A 109 13.59 -4.31 29.32
C PHE A 109 13.62 -5.20 28.07
N GLY A 110 13.22 -4.68 26.90
CA GLY A 110 13.08 -5.47 25.67
C GLY A 110 11.97 -6.52 25.72
N LYS A 111 11.11 -6.49 26.76
CA LYS A 111 10.01 -7.42 27.03
C LYS A 111 8.89 -6.74 27.81
#